data_AF-A0A517VTC2-F1
#
_entry.id   AF-A0A517VTC2-F1
#
_cell.length_a   1.000
_cell.length_b   1.000
_cell.length_c   1.000
_cell.angle_alpha   90.00
_cell.angle_beta   90.00
_cell.angle_gamma   90.00
#
_symmetry.space_group_name_H-M   'P 1'
#
loop_
_entity.id
_entity.type
_entity.pdbx_description
1 polymer ?
#
loop_
_entity_poly.entity_id
_entity_poly.type
_entity_poly.pdbx_seq_one_letter_code
_entity_poly.pdbx_strand_id
1 'polypeptide(L)'
;MTTKARDYKLTTVKRLHTLSGNQCSAPDCDRKLLARDDETMVSKICHIEAASKNGPRWNPTMNDDQRRHFDNLILLCDECHNIIDNIENEKKYPVDLLKNWKKEHESTVTYSYLNERPALLNIVINAISKIELDAEEDLSFQNVEAFEIESKINHNDIKRNKALLEEYKVFYMKINSLYQTLEEEGSFKKENLLRNIRATYLRIKGKYIENSSDPMQIIRNNADNIIEDVQDELITMAEQNTNDNKEDIAFGVTIIMVDAFMRCKILEEPVIS
;
A
#
# COMPACT_ATOMS: atom_id res chain seq x y z
N MET A 1 28.99 5.34 1.70
CA MET A 1 27.75 4.68 1.23
C MET A 1 26.80 5.78 0.82
N THR A 2 26.33 5.79 -0.42
CA THR A 2 25.28 6.70 -0.87
C THR A 2 23.98 6.36 -0.13
N THR A 3 23.31 7.36 0.43
CA THR A 3 22.07 7.17 1.21
C THR A 3 20.93 6.74 0.28
N LYS A 4 20.15 5.72 0.63
CA LYS A 4 18.96 5.27 -0.12
C LYS A 4 17.67 5.99 0.28
N ALA A 5 17.72 6.94 1.20
CA ALA A 5 16.55 7.66 1.72
C ALA A 5 15.68 8.40 0.66
N ARG A 6 16.21 8.62 -0.56
CA ARG A 6 15.50 9.22 -1.70
C ARG A 6 15.34 8.28 -2.90
N ASP A 7 15.77 7.03 -2.75
CA ASP A 7 15.62 5.98 -3.76
C ASP A 7 14.24 5.34 -3.58
N TYR A 8 13.19 6.04 -4.00
CA TYR A 8 11.81 5.60 -3.79
C TYR A 8 11.47 4.40 -4.69
N LYS A 9 10.77 3.41 -4.12
CA LYS A 9 10.18 2.32 -4.92
C LYS A 9 9.15 2.91 -5.90
N LEU A 10 9.08 2.35 -7.11
CA LEU A 10 8.13 2.78 -8.14
C LEU A 10 6.68 2.72 -7.64
N THR A 11 6.36 1.70 -6.84
CA THR A 11 5.03 1.50 -6.23
C THR A 11 4.71 2.55 -5.18
N THR A 12 5.68 2.96 -4.36
CA THR A 12 5.54 4.11 -3.45
C THR A 12 5.21 5.38 -4.22
N VAL A 13 5.93 5.66 -5.32
CA VAL A 13 5.72 6.85 -6.14
C VAL A 13 4.33 6.81 -6.79
N LYS A 14 3.96 5.72 -7.47
CA LYS A 14 2.63 5.55 -8.07
C LYS A 14 1.52 5.78 -7.05
N ARG A 15 1.62 5.14 -5.88
CA ARG A 15 0.63 5.27 -4.81
C ARG A 15 0.51 6.72 -4.29
N LEU A 16 1.62 7.42 -4.09
CA LEU A 16 1.60 8.84 -3.71
C LEU A 16 0.88 9.70 -4.74
N HIS A 17 1.15 9.49 -6.03
CA HIS A 17 0.48 10.23 -7.10
C HIS A 17 -1.01 9.92 -7.17
N THR A 18 -1.41 8.65 -7.14
CA THR A 18 -2.83 8.26 -7.15
C THR A 18 -3.60 8.86 -5.99
N LEU A 19 -3.04 8.77 -4.77
CA LEU A 19 -3.69 9.25 -3.55
C LEU A 19 -3.62 10.77 -3.36
N SER A 20 -2.81 11.46 -4.16
CA SER A 20 -2.85 12.91 -4.21
C SER A 20 -4.08 13.44 -4.95
N GLY A 21 -4.68 12.65 -5.84
CA GLY A 21 -5.76 13.13 -6.71
C GLY A 21 -5.34 14.33 -7.59
N ASN A 22 -4.04 14.47 -7.87
CA ASN A 22 -3.43 15.64 -8.50
C ASN A 22 -3.66 16.96 -7.75
N GLN A 23 -3.90 16.90 -6.44
CA GLN A 23 -4.10 18.05 -5.56
C GLN A 23 -3.10 18.04 -4.40
N CYS A 24 -2.63 19.22 -4.01
CA CYS A 24 -1.74 19.38 -2.86
C CYS A 24 -2.37 18.83 -1.58
N SER A 25 -1.62 18.03 -0.81
CA SER A 25 -2.13 17.46 0.45
C SER A 25 -2.11 18.42 1.64
N ALA A 26 -1.71 19.68 1.47
CA ALA A 26 -1.80 20.68 2.52
C ALA A 26 -3.25 21.17 2.65
N PRO A 27 -3.80 21.29 3.88
CA PRO A 27 -5.12 21.87 4.10
C PRO A 27 -5.23 23.28 3.51
N ASP A 28 -6.43 23.61 3.03
CA ASP A 28 -6.76 24.91 2.44
C ASP A 28 -5.91 25.30 1.22
N CYS A 29 -5.24 24.33 0.57
CA CYS A 29 -4.45 24.53 -0.64
C CYS A 29 -5.12 23.90 -1.86
N ASP A 30 -5.63 24.74 -2.76
CA ASP A 30 -6.29 24.29 -4.01
C ASP A 30 -5.33 24.14 -5.20
N ARG A 31 -4.01 24.16 -4.95
CA ARG A 31 -3.01 24.05 -6.02
C ARG A 31 -2.99 22.63 -6.59
N LYS A 32 -3.09 22.54 -7.92
CA LYS A 32 -2.88 21.31 -8.67
C LYS A 32 -1.41 20.90 -8.66
N LEU A 33 -1.20 19.59 -8.74
CA LEU A 33 0.11 18.95 -8.81
C LEU A 33 0.57 18.64 -10.24
N LEU A 34 -0.32 18.81 -11.21
CA LEU A 34 -0.01 18.90 -12.64
C LEU A 34 -0.01 20.36 -13.06
N ALA A 35 0.91 20.71 -13.95
CA ALA A 35 0.96 22.02 -14.56
C ALA A 35 -0.23 22.23 -15.51
N ARG A 36 -0.29 23.44 -16.09
CA ARG A 36 -1.40 23.85 -16.98
C ARG A 36 -1.47 23.09 -18.30
N ASP A 37 -0.41 22.38 -18.66
CA ASP A 37 -0.35 21.50 -19.82
C ASP A 37 -0.94 20.10 -19.53
N ASP A 38 -1.34 19.84 -18.28
CA ASP A 38 -1.82 18.54 -17.79
C ASP A 38 -0.82 17.38 -18.00
N GLU A 39 0.45 17.69 -18.31
CA GLU A 39 1.52 16.73 -18.59
C GLU A 39 2.70 16.88 -17.63
N THR A 40 3.07 18.13 -17.29
CA THR A 40 4.24 18.41 -16.47
C THR A 40 3.92 18.26 -15.00
N MET A 41 4.59 17.33 -14.32
CA MET A 41 4.49 17.13 -12.88
C MET A 41 5.16 18.27 -12.11
N VAL A 42 4.40 19.01 -11.30
CA VAL A 42 4.89 20.12 -10.46
C VAL A 42 4.87 19.81 -8.97
N SER A 43 4.51 18.57 -8.60
CA SER A 43 4.55 18.09 -7.22
C SER A 43 5.97 17.86 -6.68
N LYS A 44 6.09 17.88 -5.36
CA LYS A 44 7.27 17.45 -4.59
C LYS A 44 6.91 16.29 -3.66
N ILE A 45 7.69 15.22 -3.71
CA ILE A 45 7.67 14.16 -2.69
C ILE A 45 8.43 14.70 -1.48
N CYS A 46 7.71 14.98 -0.40
CA CYS A 46 8.24 15.61 0.80
C CYS A 46 8.38 14.57 1.91
N HIS A 47 9.49 14.61 2.64
CA HIS A 47 9.67 13.78 3.84
C HIS A 47 8.99 14.44 5.03
N ILE A 48 8.13 13.69 5.73
CA ILE A 48 7.55 14.12 6.99
C ILE A 48 8.66 14.21 8.06
N GLU A 49 9.41 13.14 8.26
CA GLU A 49 10.67 13.11 9.01
C GLU A 49 11.84 13.12 8.01
N ALA A 50 12.70 14.13 8.07
CA ALA A 50 13.65 14.44 7.01
C ALA A 50 14.53 13.25 6.54
N ALA A 51 14.85 13.24 5.24
CA ALA A 51 15.84 12.32 4.67
C ALA A 51 17.30 12.69 4.98
N SER A 52 17.57 13.88 5.53
CA SER A 52 18.94 14.36 5.76
C SER A 52 19.10 14.87 7.19
N LYS A 53 20.27 14.60 7.80
CA LYS A 53 20.55 14.88 9.23
C LYS A 53 20.32 16.33 9.65
N ASN A 54 20.51 17.26 8.74
CA ASN A 54 20.35 18.70 8.98
C ASN A 54 18.99 19.24 8.51
N GLY A 55 18.08 18.36 8.06
CA GLY A 55 16.73 18.73 7.66
C GLY A 55 15.78 18.83 8.86
N PRO A 56 14.63 19.51 8.68
CA PRO A 56 13.62 19.65 9.72
C PRO A 56 13.06 18.28 10.14
N ARG A 57 12.75 18.10 11.42
CA ARG A 57 12.18 16.87 11.98
C ARG A 57 13.06 15.64 11.74
N TRP A 58 14.39 15.80 11.67
CA TRP A 58 15.28 14.66 11.52
C TRP A 58 15.18 13.71 12.72
N ASN A 59 14.78 12.47 12.46
CA ASN A 59 14.79 11.41 13.46
C ASN A 59 16.02 10.50 13.30
N PRO A 60 16.96 10.46 14.26
CA PRO A 60 18.17 9.64 14.18
C PRO A 60 17.92 8.13 14.28
N THR A 61 16.73 7.69 14.71
CA THR A 61 16.41 6.26 14.86
C THR A 61 15.89 5.63 13.57
N MET A 62 15.57 6.43 12.55
CA MET A 62 15.07 5.92 11.27
C MET A 62 16.19 5.43 10.35
N ASN A 63 16.00 4.25 9.76
CA ASN A 63 16.82 3.75 8.66
C ASN A 63 16.32 4.28 7.30
N ASP A 64 17.09 4.02 6.22
CA ASP A 64 16.76 4.53 4.89
C ASP A 64 15.45 3.97 4.31
N ASP A 65 15.08 2.72 4.64
CA ASP A 65 13.81 2.13 4.22
C ASP A 65 12.63 2.81 4.89
N GLN A 66 12.72 3.10 6.19
CA GLN A 66 11.71 3.88 6.91
C GLN A 66 11.61 5.30 6.35
N ARG A 67 12.73 5.93 5.97
CA ARG A 67 12.73 7.29 5.41
C ARG A 67 12.03 7.38 4.06
N ARG A 68 12.25 6.38 3.19
CA ARG A 68 11.68 6.33 1.84
C ARG A 68 10.33 5.60 1.77
N HIS A 69 9.81 5.13 2.91
CA HIS A 69 8.52 4.45 3.00
C HIS A 69 7.36 5.41 2.79
N PHE A 70 6.28 4.93 2.17
CA PHE A 70 5.08 5.71 1.87
C PHE A 70 4.55 6.52 3.08
N ASP A 71 4.51 5.90 4.26
CA ASP A 71 4.04 6.52 5.51
C ASP A 71 4.84 7.75 5.96
N ASN A 72 6.09 7.90 5.51
CA ASN A 72 6.93 9.06 5.80
C ASN A 72 6.91 10.10 4.67
N LEU A 73 6.11 9.89 3.62
CA LEU A 73 6.10 10.74 2.44
C LEU A 73 4.73 11.39 2.24
N ILE A 74 4.73 12.68 1.90
CA ILE A 74 3.53 13.45 1.56
C ILE A 74 3.79 14.22 0.26
N LEU A 75 2.78 14.27 -0.62
CA LEU A 75 2.90 14.93 -1.91
C LEU A 75 2.35 16.36 -1.82
N LEU A 76 3.19 17.36 -2.08
CA LEU A 76 2.81 18.78 -1.95
C LEU A 76 3.16 19.56 -3.22
N CYS A 77 2.54 20.73 -3.39
CA CYS A 77 3.02 21.71 -4.37
C CYS A 77 4.34 22.34 -3.89
N ASP A 78 5.08 22.98 -4.81
CA ASP A 78 6.37 23.61 -4.51
C ASP A 78 6.29 24.63 -3.36
N GLU A 79 5.24 25.44 -3.30
CA GLU A 79 5.05 26.44 -2.24
C GLU A 79 4.89 25.78 -0.86
N CYS A 80 3.97 24.83 -0.72
CA CYS A 80 3.73 24.15 0.56
C CYS A 80 4.94 23.33 1.00
N HIS A 81 5.64 22.67 0.07
CA HIS A 81 6.91 22.00 0.34
C HIS A 81 7.93 22.97 0.97
N ASN A 82 8.18 24.12 0.32
CA ASN A 82 9.14 25.11 0.81
C ASN A 82 8.73 25.68 2.19
N ILE A 83 7.43 25.83 2.46
CA ILE A 83 6.91 26.29 3.75
C ILE A 83 7.24 25.30 4.88
N ILE A 84 6.98 24.00 4.67
CA ILE A 84 7.17 22.98 5.71
C ILE A 84 8.64 22.58 5.90
N ASP A 85 9.47 22.76 4.86
CA ASP A 85 10.90 22.43 4.89
C ASP A 85 11.77 23.58 5.41
N ASN A 86 11.21 24.79 5.53
CA ASN A 86 11.88 25.87 6.23
C ASN A 86 12.06 25.51 7.72
N ILE A 87 13.32 25.42 8.16
CA ILE A 87 13.70 25.08 9.54
C ILE A 87 13.09 26.03 10.58
N GLU A 88 12.88 27.29 10.23
CA GLU A 88 12.25 28.28 11.12
C GLU A 88 10.77 27.96 11.39
N ASN A 89 10.12 27.21 10.50
CA ASN A 89 8.73 26.78 10.61
C ASN A 89 8.57 25.39 11.22
N GLU A 90 9.64 24.68 11.57
CA GLU A 90 9.58 23.30 12.08
C GLU A 90 8.56 23.12 13.22
N LYS A 91 8.54 24.07 14.17
CA LYS A 91 7.61 24.03 15.32
C LYS A 91 6.14 24.20 14.91
N LYS A 92 5.85 24.86 13.78
CA LYS A 92 4.49 25.03 13.24
C LYS A 92 4.01 23.81 12.47
N TYR A 93 4.95 23.02 11.93
CA TYR A 93 4.68 21.82 11.15
C TYR A 93 5.36 20.61 11.77
N PRO A 94 4.91 20.15 12.96
CA PRO A 94 5.42 18.95 13.60
C PRO A 94 5.01 17.68 12.81
N VAL A 95 5.70 16.57 13.08
CA VAL A 95 5.48 15.27 12.42
C VAL A 95 4.01 14.84 12.45
N ASP A 96 3.37 14.91 13.63
CA ASP A 96 1.99 14.46 13.79
C ASP A 96 0.99 15.27 12.97
N LEU A 97 1.24 16.58 12.81
CA LEU A 97 0.40 17.45 11.98
C LEU A 97 0.49 17.03 10.50
N LEU A 98 1.71 16.80 10.00
CA LEU A 98 1.92 16.39 8.60
C LEU A 98 1.36 15.00 8.32
N LYS A 99 1.48 14.06 9.28
CA LYS A 99 0.82 12.75 9.19
C LYS A 99 -0.70 12.89 9.14
N ASN A 100 -1.27 13.82 9.91
CA ASN A 100 -2.70 14.09 9.87
C ASN A 100 -3.13 14.69 8.52
N TRP A 101 -2.37 15.66 7.98
CA TRP A 101 -2.64 16.23 6.66
C TRP A 101 -2.66 15.16 5.56
N LYS A 102 -1.64 14.31 5.54
CA LYS A 102 -1.55 13.17 4.64
C LYS A 102 -2.81 12.30 4.75
N LYS A 103 -3.13 11.85 5.97
CA LYS A 103 -4.24 10.94 6.22
C LYS A 103 -5.59 11.51 5.75
N GLU A 104 -5.93 12.73 6.16
CA GLU A 104 -7.22 13.35 5.82
C GLU A 104 -7.37 13.55 4.30
N HIS A 105 -6.30 13.98 3.62
CA HIS A 105 -6.29 14.15 2.17
C HIS A 105 -6.46 12.80 1.44
N GLU A 106 -5.63 11.81 1.78
CA GLU A 106 -5.62 10.52 1.12
C GLU A 106 -6.92 9.75 1.34
N SER A 107 -7.51 9.83 2.54
CA SER A 107 -8.83 9.25 2.83
C SER A 107 -9.94 9.88 1.98
N THR A 108 -9.92 11.22 1.81
CA THR A 108 -10.88 11.94 0.97
C THR A 108 -10.75 11.52 -0.50
N VAL A 109 -9.52 11.52 -1.03
CA VAL A 109 -9.24 11.13 -2.42
C VAL A 109 -9.63 9.68 -2.65
N THR A 110 -9.26 8.77 -1.74
CA THR A 110 -9.59 7.33 -1.83
C THR A 110 -11.09 7.12 -1.99
N TYR A 111 -11.91 7.81 -1.19
CA TYR A 111 -13.36 7.69 -1.25
C TYR A 111 -13.94 8.21 -2.58
N SER A 112 -13.51 9.39 -3.04
CA SER A 112 -13.95 9.95 -4.33
C SER A 112 -13.55 9.04 -5.49
N TYR A 113 -12.29 8.62 -5.51
CA TYR A 113 -11.69 7.86 -6.59
C TYR A 113 -12.38 6.51 -6.82
N LEU A 114 -12.74 5.80 -5.75
CA LEU A 114 -13.48 4.53 -5.83
C LEU A 114 -14.95 4.69 -6.20
N ASN A 115 -15.55 5.86 -5.96
CA ASN A 115 -16.91 6.17 -6.39
C ASN A 115 -16.94 6.55 -7.88
N GLU A 116 -15.92 7.28 -8.35
CA GLU A 116 -15.75 7.63 -9.76
C GLU A 116 -15.38 6.44 -10.63
N ARG A 117 -14.69 5.43 -10.06
CA ARG A 117 -14.23 4.22 -10.77
C ARG A 117 -14.78 2.95 -10.13
N PRO A 118 -16.10 2.68 -10.21
CA PRO A 118 -16.72 1.54 -9.53
C PRO A 118 -16.22 0.18 -10.06
N ALA A 119 -15.78 0.11 -11.31
CA ALA A 119 -15.28 -1.12 -11.94
C ALA A 119 -13.82 -1.45 -11.60
N LEU A 120 -13.10 -0.56 -10.91
CA LEU A 120 -11.66 -0.70 -10.69
C LEU A 120 -11.26 -2.01 -10.03
N LEU A 121 -11.97 -2.37 -8.96
CA LEU A 121 -11.68 -3.61 -8.24
C LEU A 121 -11.95 -4.83 -9.13
N ASN A 122 -13.00 -4.80 -9.94
CA ASN A 122 -13.29 -5.88 -10.90
C ASN A 122 -12.20 -6.02 -11.97
N ILE A 123 -11.62 -4.91 -12.45
CA ILE A 123 -10.49 -4.93 -13.39
C ILE A 123 -9.32 -5.70 -12.77
N VAL A 124 -8.93 -5.35 -11.54
CA VAL A 124 -7.78 -5.99 -10.89
C VAL A 124 -8.07 -7.45 -10.54
N ILE A 125 -9.28 -7.77 -10.05
CA ILE A 125 -9.73 -9.15 -9.82
C ILE A 125 -9.60 -9.97 -11.11
N ASN A 126 -10.10 -9.44 -12.23
CA ASN A 126 -10.01 -10.11 -13.54
C ASN A 126 -8.55 -10.26 -14.01
N ALA A 127 -7.69 -9.26 -13.80
CA ALA A 127 -6.31 -9.30 -14.26
C ALA A 127 -5.50 -10.37 -13.51
N ILE A 128 -5.64 -10.45 -12.18
CA ILE A 128 -4.87 -11.41 -11.37
C ILE A 128 -5.47 -12.82 -11.45
N SER A 129 -6.80 -12.97 -11.51
CA SER A 129 -7.46 -14.28 -11.56
C SER A 129 -7.22 -15.08 -12.84
N LYS A 130 -6.81 -14.43 -13.94
CA LYS A 130 -6.48 -15.07 -15.23
C LYS A 130 -5.13 -15.78 -15.23
N ILE A 131 -4.31 -15.56 -14.20
CA ILE A 131 -2.96 -16.12 -14.16
C ILE A 131 -3.07 -17.61 -13.83
N GLU A 132 -2.57 -18.43 -14.73
CA GLU A 132 -2.41 -19.87 -14.52
C GLU A 132 -1.08 -20.08 -13.77
N LEU A 133 -1.17 -20.46 -12.49
CA LEU A 133 -0.02 -20.86 -11.68
C LEU A 133 -0.11 -22.36 -11.40
N ASP A 134 1.02 -23.06 -11.52
CA ASP A 134 1.15 -24.52 -11.33
C ASP A 134 1.02 -24.98 -9.85
N ALA A 135 0.36 -24.20 -9.00
CA ALA A 135 0.24 -24.49 -7.58
C ALA A 135 -1.02 -25.31 -7.27
N GLU A 136 -0.84 -26.55 -6.81
CA GLU A 136 -1.87 -27.34 -6.15
C GLU A 136 -2.12 -26.75 -4.74
N GLU A 137 -3.31 -26.19 -4.47
CA GLU A 137 -3.68 -25.77 -3.12
C GLU A 137 -5.13 -26.14 -2.75
N ASP A 138 -5.28 -26.53 -1.48
CA ASP A 138 -6.54 -26.76 -0.78
C ASP A 138 -7.15 -25.43 -0.34
N LEU A 139 -8.24 -25.03 -0.99
CA LEU A 139 -8.92 -23.76 -0.77
C LEU A 139 -9.91 -23.88 0.39
N SER A 140 -9.41 -23.97 1.63
CA SER A 140 -10.27 -23.69 2.79
C SER A 140 -10.46 -22.17 2.93
N PHE A 141 -11.73 -21.75 2.93
CA PHE A 141 -12.13 -20.36 3.12
C PHE A 141 -12.73 -20.22 4.51
N GLN A 142 -12.12 -19.38 5.35
CA GLN A 142 -12.73 -18.96 6.62
C GLN A 142 -13.32 -17.56 6.46
N ASN A 143 -14.42 -17.32 7.18
CA ASN A 143 -15.00 -16.00 7.34
C ASN A 143 -14.03 -15.14 8.15
N VAL A 144 -13.78 -13.92 7.70
CA VAL A 144 -12.83 -13.01 8.34
C VAL A 144 -13.59 -12.00 9.18
N GLU A 145 -13.26 -11.88 10.46
CA GLU A 145 -13.82 -10.84 11.33
C GLU A 145 -12.86 -9.66 11.49
N ALA A 146 -13.41 -8.44 11.63
CA ALA A 146 -12.63 -7.21 11.75
C ALA A 146 -11.71 -7.14 12.99
N PHE A 147 -11.95 -7.96 14.02
CA PHE A 147 -11.10 -8.09 15.22
C PHE A 147 -9.81 -8.87 14.95
N GLU A 148 -9.75 -9.63 13.85
CA GLU A 148 -8.61 -10.50 13.53
C GLU A 148 -7.42 -9.72 12.93
N ILE A 149 -7.65 -8.55 12.32
CA ILE A 149 -6.58 -7.80 11.64
C ILE A 149 -5.51 -7.28 12.61
N GLU A 150 -5.91 -6.77 13.78
CA GLU A 150 -4.96 -6.26 14.77
C GLU A 150 -4.14 -7.41 15.39
N SER A 151 -4.80 -8.54 15.68
CA SER A 151 -4.12 -9.77 16.09
C SER A 151 -3.09 -10.22 15.06
N LYS A 152 -3.46 -10.21 13.77
CA LYS A 152 -2.54 -10.59 12.68
C LYS A 152 -1.39 -9.61 12.48
N ILE A 153 -1.64 -8.29 12.59
CA ILE A 153 -0.61 -7.25 12.55
C ILE A 153 0.42 -7.47 13.66
N ASN A 154 -0.04 -7.68 14.89
CA ASN A 154 0.83 -7.90 16.04
C ASN A 154 1.56 -9.25 15.94
N HIS A 155 0.88 -10.31 15.52
CA HIS A 155 1.47 -11.64 15.35
C HIS A 155 2.64 -11.66 14.36
N ASN A 156 2.55 -10.86 13.29
CA ASN A 156 3.57 -10.76 12.25
C ASN A 156 4.54 -9.60 12.46
N ASP A 157 4.45 -8.86 13.57
CA ASP A 157 5.33 -7.73 13.91
C ASP A 157 5.40 -6.65 12.80
N ILE A 158 4.27 -6.38 12.15
CA ILE A 158 4.15 -5.39 11.06
C ILE A 158 4.25 -3.99 11.63
N LYS A 159 5.15 -3.16 11.07
CA LYS A 159 5.43 -1.81 11.57
C LYS A 159 5.09 -0.77 10.52
N ARG A 160 5.78 -0.77 9.38
CA ARG A 160 5.65 0.28 8.36
C ARG A 160 4.34 0.23 7.61
N ASN A 161 3.77 -0.94 7.38
CA ASN A 161 2.52 -1.11 6.63
C ASN A 161 1.28 -1.12 7.53
N LYS A 162 1.42 -0.90 8.84
CA LYS A 162 0.30 -0.94 9.78
C LYS A 162 -0.77 0.09 9.41
N ALA A 163 -0.38 1.34 9.15
CA ALA A 163 -1.33 2.41 8.83
C ALA A 163 -2.09 2.12 7.52
N LEU A 164 -1.38 1.61 6.50
CA LEU A 164 -1.97 1.13 5.24
C LEU A 164 -3.05 0.07 5.49
N LEU A 165 -2.71 -0.98 6.24
CA LEU A 165 -3.65 -2.06 6.54
C LEU A 165 -4.88 -1.54 7.30
N GLU A 166 -4.69 -0.65 8.26
CA GLU A 166 -5.78 -0.05 9.04
C GLU A 166 -6.66 0.90 8.23
N GLU A 167 -6.11 1.61 7.26
CA GLU A 167 -6.83 2.54 6.41
C GLU A 167 -7.69 1.79 5.38
N TYR A 168 -7.14 0.79 4.69
CA TYR A 168 -7.85 0.09 3.63
C TYR A 168 -8.76 -1.04 4.09
N LYS A 169 -8.70 -1.49 5.36
CA LYS A 169 -9.60 -2.54 5.88
C LYS A 169 -11.08 -2.18 5.72
N VAL A 170 -11.42 -0.90 5.66
CA VAL A 170 -12.80 -0.42 5.47
C VAL A 170 -13.42 -0.88 4.15
N PHE A 171 -12.59 -1.23 3.15
CA PHE A 171 -13.06 -1.74 1.86
C PHE A 171 -13.46 -3.21 1.87
N TYR A 172 -13.25 -3.92 2.99
CA TYR A 172 -13.60 -5.33 3.13
C TYR A 172 -15.06 -5.62 2.72
N MET A 173 -16.02 -4.83 3.20
CA MET A 173 -17.44 -5.02 2.87
C MET A 173 -17.73 -4.85 1.38
N LYS A 174 -17.07 -3.87 0.72
CA LYS A 174 -17.20 -3.64 -0.72
C LYS A 174 -16.64 -4.82 -1.51
N ILE A 175 -15.46 -5.31 -1.14
CA ILE A 175 -14.85 -6.48 -1.77
C ILE A 175 -15.71 -7.73 -1.56
N ASN A 176 -16.21 -7.95 -0.35
CA ASN A 176 -17.03 -9.11 -0.03
C ASN A 176 -18.31 -9.15 -0.88
N SER A 177 -18.94 -8.00 -1.11
CA SER A 177 -20.09 -7.89 -2.02
C SER A 177 -19.73 -8.20 -3.47
N LEU A 178 -18.56 -7.76 -3.96
CA LEU A 178 -18.07 -8.12 -5.30
C LEU A 178 -17.81 -9.62 -5.43
N TYR A 179 -17.21 -10.24 -4.42
CA TYR A 179 -16.97 -11.67 -4.37
C TYR A 179 -18.26 -12.48 -4.37
N GLN A 180 -19.25 -12.08 -3.56
CA GLN A 180 -20.56 -12.71 -3.55
C GLN A 180 -21.23 -12.63 -4.93
N THR A 181 -21.13 -11.48 -5.61
CA THR A 181 -21.69 -11.32 -6.96
C THR A 181 -21.03 -12.30 -7.95
N LEU A 182 -19.69 -12.43 -7.90
CA LEU A 182 -18.96 -13.37 -8.76
C LEU A 182 -19.34 -14.83 -8.49
N GLU A 183 -19.53 -15.21 -7.23
CA GLU A 183 -19.98 -16.55 -6.83
C GLU A 183 -21.40 -16.84 -7.31
N GLU A 184 -22.31 -15.88 -7.17
CA GLU A 184 -23.70 -15.97 -7.66
C GLU A 184 -23.75 -16.13 -9.20
N GLU A 185 -22.78 -15.55 -9.92
CA GLU A 185 -22.59 -15.73 -11.36
C GLU A 185 -21.91 -17.07 -11.73
N GLY A 186 -21.53 -17.90 -10.76
CA GLY A 186 -20.80 -19.17 -10.98
C GLY A 186 -19.35 -18.97 -11.41
N SER A 187 -18.76 -17.82 -11.11
CA SER A 187 -17.41 -17.45 -11.53
C SER A 187 -16.34 -17.91 -10.53
N PHE A 188 -15.32 -18.62 -10.99
CA PHE A 188 -14.15 -19.05 -10.17
C PHE A 188 -13.09 -17.96 -9.97
N LYS A 189 -13.41 -16.70 -10.28
CA LYS A 189 -12.43 -15.61 -10.29
C LYS A 189 -11.92 -15.27 -8.89
N LYS A 190 -12.79 -15.36 -7.88
CA LYS A 190 -12.40 -15.12 -6.47
C LYS A 190 -11.38 -16.16 -6.01
N GLU A 191 -11.67 -17.44 -6.27
CA GLU A 191 -10.84 -18.59 -5.92
C GLU A 191 -9.47 -18.46 -6.59
N ASN A 192 -9.47 -18.21 -7.90
CA ASN A 192 -8.24 -18.02 -8.67
C ASN A 192 -7.44 -16.81 -8.20
N LEU A 193 -8.09 -15.68 -7.90
CA LEU A 193 -7.44 -14.50 -7.34
C LEU A 193 -6.72 -14.82 -6.02
N LEU A 194 -7.44 -15.40 -5.05
CA LEU A 194 -6.89 -15.69 -3.73
C LEU A 194 -5.79 -16.76 -3.79
N ARG A 195 -5.93 -17.77 -4.65
CA ARG A 195 -4.87 -18.76 -4.96
C ARG A 195 -3.62 -18.06 -5.51
N ASN A 196 -3.78 -17.17 -6.49
CA ASN A 196 -2.66 -16.51 -7.13
C ASN A 196 -1.92 -15.56 -6.17
N ILE A 197 -2.66 -14.87 -5.29
CA ILE A 197 -2.07 -14.05 -4.22
C ILE A 197 -1.31 -14.93 -3.23
N ARG A 198 -1.89 -16.06 -2.80
CA ARG A 198 -1.24 -16.98 -1.86
C ARG A 198 0.04 -17.57 -2.44
N ALA A 199 -0.01 -18.07 -3.68
CA ALA A 199 1.16 -18.60 -4.38
C ALA A 199 2.27 -17.55 -4.52
N THR A 200 1.90 -16.29 -4.85
CA THR A 200 2.83 -15.17 -4.90
C THR A 200 3.52 -14.95 -3.56
N TYR A 201 2.74 -14.90 -2.47
CA TYR A 201 3.27 -14.78 -1.11
C TYR A 201 4.19 -15.95 -0.74
N LEU A 202 3.80 -17.20 -1.00
CA LEU A 202 4.61 -18.37 -0.64
C LEU A 202 5.97 -18.37 -1.33
N ARG A 203 6.00 -18.02 -2.63
CA ARG A 203 7.25 -17.91 -3.37
C ARG A 203 8.14 -16.78 -2.84
N ILE A 204 7.57 -15.61 -2.52
CA ILE A 204 8.34 -14.49 -1.93
C ILE A 204 8.85 -14.86 -0.55
N LYS A 205 7.98 -15.38 0.32
CA LYS A 205 8.35 -15.88 1.64
C LYS A 205 9.52 -16.86 1.56
N GLY A 206 9.49 -17.80 0.60
CA GLY A 206 10.56 -18.75 0.34
C GLY A 206 11.94 -18.10 0.17
N LYS A 207 12.01 -16.93 -0.51
CA LYS A 207 13.25 -16.16 -0.70
C LYS A 207 13.79 -15.54 0.59
N TYR A 208 12.92 -15.26 1.56
CA TYR A 208 13.32 -14.69 2.85
C TYR A 208 13.72 -15.79 3.84
N ILE A 209 12.94 -16.87 3.92
CA ILE A 209 13.16 -17.92 4.92
C ILE A 209 14.34 -18.83 4.58
N GLU A 210 14.58 -19.10 3.29
CA GLU A 210 15.58 -20.05 2.79
C GLU A 210 15.63 -21.34 3.64
N ASN A 211 16.77 -21.64 4.27
CA ASN A 211 17.00 -22.80 5.15
C ASN A 211 16.96 -22.43 6.65
N SER A 212 16.27 -21.34 7.03
CA SER A 212 16.20 -20.90 8.42
C SER A 212 15.58 -21.96 9.33
N SER A 213 16.21 -22.16 10.49
CA SER A 213 15.69 -23.01 11.57
C SER A 213 14.52 -22.38 12.33
N ASP A 214 14.30 -21.06 12.17
CA ASP A 214 13.17 -20.32 12.74
C ASP A 214 12.52 -19.45 11.65
N PRO A 215 11.66 -20.03 10.80
CA PRO A 215 10.99 -19.30 9.73
C PRO A 215 10.11 -18.17 10.26
N MET A 216 9.46 -18.34 11.41
CA MET A 216 8.53 -17.35 11.96
C MET A 216 9.26 -16.07 12.37
N GLN A 217 10.42 -16.18 13.02
CA GLN A 217 11.20 -15.00 13.38
C GLN A 217 11.71 -14.24 12.15
N ILE A 218 12.10 -14.95 11.09
CA ILE A 218 12.51 -14.32 9.83
C ILE A 218 11.34 -13.58 9.18
N ILE A 219 10.14 -14.18 9.17
CA ILE A 219 8.93 -13.56 8.66
C ILE A 219 8.63 -12.28 9.44
N ARG A 220 8.65 -12.31 10.78
CA ARG A 220 8.42 -11.11 11.62
C ARG A 220 9.42 -10.00 11.32
N ASN A 221 10.71 -10.35 11.24
CA ASN A 221 11.77 -9.37 10.98
C ASN A 221 11.64 -8.72 9.59
N ASN A 222 10.97 -9.38 8.65
CA ASN A 222 10.85 -8.93 7.26
C ASN A 222 9.41 -8.68 6.82
N ALA A 223 8.43 -8.65 7.73
CA ALA A 223 7.01 -8.68 7.38
C ALA A 223 6.62 -7.52 6.44
N ASP A 224 7.10 -6.32 6.73
CA ASP A 224 6.89 -5.14 5.87
C ASP A 224 7.53 -5.30 4.48
N ASN A 225 8.76 -5.83 4.40
CA ASN A 225 9.42 -6.06 3.11
C ASN A 225 8.67 -7.12 2.29
N ILE A 226 8.21 -8.18 2.94
CA ILE A 226 7.43 -9.25 2.30
C ILE A 226 6.11 -8.70 1.74
N ILE A 227 5.40 -7.85 2.49
CA ILE A 227 4.17 -7.20 2.02
C ILE A 227 4.46 -6.35 0.78
N GLU A 228 5.50 -5.51 0.84
CA GLU A 228 5.88 -4.63 -0.27
C GLU A 228 6.30 -5.44 -1.52
N ASP A 229 7.08 -6.50 -1.36
CA ASP A 229 7.50 -7.36 -2.47
C ASP A 229 6.30 -8.11 -3.08
N VAL A 230 5.35 -8.56 -2.26
CA VAL A 230 4.09 -9.18 -2.74
C VAL A 230 3.29 -8.17 -3.54
N GLN A 231 3.16 -6.95 -3.04
CA GLN A 231 2.46 -5.87 -3.73
C GLN A 231 3.10 -5.57 -5.10
N ASP A 232 4.43 -5.36 -5.12
CA ASP A 232 5.18 -5.04 -6.33
C ASP A 232 4.98 -6.11 -7.42
N GLU A 233 4.98 -7.38 -7.00
CA GLU A 233 4.79 -8.49 -7.91
C GLU A 233 3.34 -8.62 -8.40
N LEU A 234 2.35 -8.47 -7.53
CA LEU A 234 0.93 -8.46 -7.93
C LEU A 234 0.59 -7.31 -8.88
N ILE A 235 1.19 -6.13 -8.69
CA ILE A 235 1.06 -5.00 -9.60
C ILE A 235 1.65 -5.36 -10.96
N THR A 236 2.86 -5.90 -10.98
CA THR A 236 3.53 -6.31 -12.22
C THR A 236 2.70 -7.34 -12.98
N MET A 237 2.16 -8.34 -12.27
CA MET A 237 1.27 -9.35 -12.82
C MET A 237 -0.01 -8.75 -13.39
N ALA A 238 -0.66 -7.83 -12.68
CA ALA A 238 -1.88 -7.18 -13.14
C ALA A 238 -1.64 -6.30 -14.37
N GLU A 239 -0.56 -5.51 -14.38
CA GLU A 239 -0.15 -4.66 -15.52
C GLU A 239 0.18 -5.46 -16.78
N GLN A 240 0.58 -6.73 -16.65
CA GLN A 240 0.81 -7.62 -17.79
C GLN A 240 -0.48 -8.23 -18.36
N ASN A 241 -1.57 -8.23 -17.58
CA ASN A 241 -2.83 -8.90 -17.90
C ASN A 241 -3.99 -7.93 -18.19
N THR A 242 -3.75 -6.62 -18.15
CA THR A 242 -4.67 -5.60 -18.63
C THR A 242 -3.94 -4.38 -19.21
N ASN A 243 -4.61 -3.62 -20.07
CA ASN A 243 -4.13 -2.36 -20.64
C ASN A 243 -4.65 -1.12 -19.87
N ASP A 244 -5.30 -1.33 -18.72
CA ASP A 244 -5.81 -0.25 -17.88
C ASP A 244 -4.68 0.63 -17.31
N ASN A 245 -5.07 1.78 -16.77
CA ASN A 245 -4.13 2.73 -16.20
C ASN A 245 -3.32 2.10 -15.05
N LYS A 246 -2.00 2.25 -15.08
CA LYS A 246 -1.06 1.66 -14.11
C LYS A 246 -1.25 2.16 -12.67
N GLU A 247 -1.65 3.41 -12.50
CA GLU A 247 -1.96 4.00 -11.20
C GLU A 247 -3.24 3.39 -10.63
N ASP A 248 -4.28 3.28 -11.47
CA ASP A 248 -5.53 2.60 -11.16
C ASP A 248 -5.26 1.15 -10.73
N ILE A 249 -4.46 0.40 -11.51
CA ILE A 249 -4.07 -0.98 -11.18
C ILE A 249 -3.34 -1.04 -9.84
N ALA A 250 -2.32 -0.19 -9.63
CA ALA A 250 -1.54 -0.18 -8.39
C ALA A 250 -2.42 0.07 -7.16
N PHE A 251 -3.38 0.99 -7.26
CA PHE A 251 -4.31 1.29 -6.19
C PHE A 251 -5.31 0.15 -5.95
N GLY A 252 -5.88 -0.44 -7.00
CA GLY A 252 -6.78 -1.59 -6.86
C GLY A 252 -6.09 -2.82 -6.27
N VAL A 253 -4.82 -3.08 -6.66
CA VAL A 253 -3.99 -4.16 -6.07
C VAL A 253 -3.76 -3.90 -4.59
N THR A 254 -3.50 -2.65 -4.18
CA THR A 254 -3.31 -2.29 -2.77
C THR A 254 -4.51 -2.68 -1.93
N ILE A 255 -5.72 -2.35 -2.40
CA ILE A 255 -6.99 -2.66 -1.71
C ILE A 255 -7.21 -4.18 -1.63
N ILE A 256 -7.00 -4.90 -2.73
CA ILE A 256 -7.15 -6.37 -2.77
C ILE A 256 -6.10 -7.06 -1.89
N MET A 257 -4.88 -6.55 -1.84
CA MET A 257 -3.81 -7.08 -0.98
C MET A 257 -4.19 -6.98 0.50
N VAL A 258 -4.81 -5.87 0.94
CA VAL A 258 -5.28 -5.74 2.33
C VAL A 258 -6.38 -6.74 2.64
N ASP A 259 -7.35 -6.94 1.75
CA ASP A 259 -8.37 -7.99 1.93
C ASP A 259 -7.75 -9.40 1.97
N ALA A 260 -6.79 -9.69 1.08
CA ALA A 260 -6.08 -10.97 1.07
C ALA A 260 -5.24 -11.19 2.34
N PHE A 261 -4.63 -10.15 2.90
CA PHE A 261 -3.98 -10.19 4.21
C PHE A 261 -5.00 -10.53 5.30
N MET A 262 -6.16 -9.87 5.32
CA MET A 262 -7.22 -10.17 6.28
C MET A 262 -7.74 -11.61 6.14
N ARG A 263 -7.77 -12.16 4.91
CA ARG A 263 -8.13 -13.57 4.60
C ARG A 263 -7.00 -14.58 4.79
N CYS A 264 -5.95 -14.22 5.52
CA CYS A 264 -4.77 -15.05 5.79
C CYS A 264 -4.06 -15.61 4.53
N LYS A 265 -4.24 -14.96 3.38
CA LYS A 265 -3.53 -15.35 2.14
C LYS A 265 -2.12 -14.75 2.09
N ILE A 266 -1.89 -13.66 2.82
CA ILE A 266 -0.58 -13.01 3.00
C ILE A 266 -0.22 -13.02 4.49
N LEU A 267 1.04 -13.36 4.79
CA LEU A 267 1.59 -13.51 6.15
C LEU A 267 0.91 -14.59 7.00
N GLU A 268 1.53 -14.95 8.12
CA GLU A 268 1.10 -16.11 8.92
C GLU A 268 -0.11 -15.79 9.80
N GLU A 269 -0.97 -16.78 9.99
CA GLU A 269 -2.19 -16.68 10.80
C GLU A 269 -1.85 -16.77 12.29
N PRO A 270 -2.43 -15.91 13.15
CA PRO A 270 -2.30 -16.06 14.60
C PRO A 270 -2.88 -17.40 15.05
N VAL A 271 -2.08 -18.23 15.72
CA VAL A 271 -2.61 -19.43 16.35
C VAL A 271 -3.52 -18.99 17.50
N ILE A 272 -4.82 -19.29 17.41
CA ILE A 272 -5.75 -19.10 18.53
C ILE A 272 -5.38 -20.16 19.58
N SER A 273 -4.75 -19.73 20.68
CA SER A 273 -4.49 -20.55 21.86
C SER A 273 -5.71 -20.64 22.76
#